data_AF-A0AAD8NC90-F1
#
_entry.id   AF-A0AAD8NC90-F1
#
_cell.length_a   1.000
_cell.length_b   1.000
_cell.length_c   1.000
_cell.angle_alpha   90.00
_cell.angle_beta   90.00
_cell.angle_gamma   90.00
#
_symmetry.space_group_name_H-M   'P 1'
#
loop_
_entity.id
_entity.type
_entity.pdbx_description
1 polymer ?
#
loop_
_entity_poly.entity_id
_entity_poly.type
_entity_poly.pdbx_seq_one_letter_code
_entity_poly.pdbx_strand_id
1 'polypeptide(L)'
;MRTTRSSSMKNRLLDSGEIGKLNDPQAMYYMRRLWSVLPEKIRVCCVYIDPAWMFKFRTQLSERNGVIEWFGRFDIFLKKYVFFPLCISNHWTLVVYVILEATLR
;
A
#
# COMPACT_ATOMS: atom_id res chain seq x y z
N MET A 1 38.87 0.53 5.87
CA MET A 1 37.81 -0.07 6.71
C MET A 1 36.48 0.01 5.96
N ARG A 2 36.01 -1.10 5.36
CA ARG A 2 34.68 -1.19 4.74
C ARG A 2 33.75 -1.95 5.68
N THR A 3 32.68 -1.31 6.12
CA THR A 3 31.68 -1.87 7.03
C THR A 3 30.67 -2.72 6.25
N THR A 4 30.95 -4.01 6.10
CA THR A 4 29.96 -5.00 5.64
C THR A 4 29.04 -5.39 6.80
N ARG A 5 28.00 -4.59 7.05
CA ARG A 5 26.96 -4.91 8.05
C ARG A 5 25.52 -4.94 7.51
N SER A 6 25.32 -4.76 6.20
CA SER A 6 23.98 -4.63 5.59
C SER A 6 23.47 -5.90 4.89
N SER A 7 24.31 -6.90 4.59
CA SER A 7 23.90 -8.10 3.85
C SER A 7 23.24 -9.18 4.73
N SER A 8 23.51 -9.22 6.03
CA SER A 8 23.05 -10.31 6.91
C SER A 8 21.54 -10.25 7.22
N MET A 9 20.94 -9.06 7.29
CA MET A 9 19.49 -8.92 7.51
C MET A 9 18.64 -9.23 6.27
N LYS A 10 19.23 -9.21 5.07
CA LYS A 10 18.51 -9.50 3.81
C LYS A 10 18.23 -11.00 3.63
N ASN A 11 19.07 -11.86 4.19
CA ASN A 11 18.98 -13.31 3.95
C ASN A 11 18.09 -14.05 4.96
N ARG A 12 17.78 -13.46 6.12
CA ARG A 12 16.95 -14.10 7.17
C ARG A 12 15.44 -14.00 6.93
N LEU A 13 15.02 -13.21 5.94
CA LEU A 13 13.61 -13.00 5.59
C LEU A 13 13.13 -13.91 4.45
N LEU A 14 13.98 -14.84 3.98
CA LEU A 14 13.72 -15.70 2.82
C LEU A 14 13.18 -17.10 3.19
N ASP A 15 12.97 -17.39 4.47
CA ASP A 15 12.68 -18.77 4.93
C ASP A 15 11.22 -19.00 5.29
N SER A 16 10.31 -18.59 4.40
CA SER A 16 8.90 -18.98 4.48
C SER A 16 8.38 -19.44 3.11
N GLY A 17 8.70 -20.70 2.79
CA GLY A 17 7.77 -21.65 2.18
C GLY A 17 7.50 -21.64 0.67
N GLU A 18 7.68 -20.53 -0.06
CA GLU A 18 7.44 -20.52 -1.52
C GLU A 18 8.52 -19.72 -2.25
N ILE A 19 9.43 -20.41 -2.94
CA ILE A 19 10.55 -19.80 -3.68
C ILE A 19 9.98 -18.75 -4.66
N GLY A 20 10.36 -17.49 -4.47
CA GLY A 20 10.00 -16.37 -5.36
C GLY A 20 8.80 -15.54 -4.91
N LYS A 21 8.10 -15.90 -3.83
CA LYS A 21 7.00 -15.09 -3.29
C LYS A 21 7.52 -13.96 -2.40
N LEU A 22 6.95 -12.76 -2.57
CA LEU A 22 7.23 -11.65 -1.68
C LEU A 22 6.57 -11.88 -0.32
N ASN A 23 7.34 -11.72 0.76
CA ASN A 23 6.74 -11.63 2.09
C ASN A 23 6.06 -10.26 2.30
N ASP A 24 5.21 -10.15 3.31
CA ASP A 24 4.42 -8.94 3.56
C ASP A 24 5.29 -7.67 3.71
N PRO A 25 6.38 -7.65 4.49
CA PRO A 25 7.28 -6.51 4.54
C PRO A 25 7.84 -6.09 3.17
N GLN A 26 8.23 -7.05 2.33
CA GLN A 26 8.75 -6.78 1.00
C GLN A 26 7.67 -6.20 0.09
N ALA A 27 6.48 -6.80 0.06
CA ALA A 27 5.37 -6.32 -0.77
C ALA A 27 4.93 -4.90 -0.35
N MET A 28 4.76 -4.66 0.96
CA MET A 28 4.44 -3.33 1.50
C MET A 28 5.52 -2.30 1.12
N TYR A 29 6.80 -2.66 1.20
CA TYR A 29 7.91 -1.80 0.79
C TYR A 29 7.81 -1.44 -0.69
N TYR A 30 7.58 -2.41 -1.58
CA TYR A 30 7.47 -2.13 -3.02
C TYR A 30 6.26 -1.27 -3.35
N MET A 31 5.11 -1.50 -2.71
CA MET A 31 3.92 -0.69 -2.92
C MET A 31 4.13 0.76 -2.47
N ARG A 32 4.77 0.99 -1.32
CA ARG A 32 5.13 2.34 -0.88
C ARG A 32 6.14 2.99 -1.82
N ARG A 33 7.11 2.21 -2.32
CA ARG A 33 8.10 2.70 -3.27
C ARG A 33 7.46 3.14 -4.58
N LEU A 34 6.48 2.38 -5.10
CA LEU A 34 5.71 2.77 -6.30
C LEU A 34 5.08 4.16 -6.13
N TRP A 35 4.48 4.43 -4.97
CA TRP A 35 3.94 5.76 -4.68
C TRP A 35 5.02 6.85 -4.63
N SER A 36 6.16 6.56 -3.97
CA SER A 36 7.25 7.54 -3.80
C SER A 36 7.92 7.98 -5.11
N VAL A 37 7.93 7.12 -6.13
CA VAL A 37 8.55 7.41 -7.42
C VAL A 37 7.60 8.10 -8.40
N LEU A 38 6.32 8.24 -8.06
CA LEU A 38 5.37 8.92 -8.93
C LEU A 38 5.68 10.42 -9.04
N PRO A 39 5.75 10.98 -10.26
CA PRO A 39 5.88 12.41 -10.47
C PRO A 39 4.83 13.19 -9.69
N GLU A 40 5.22 14.33 -9.12
CA GLU A 40 4.31 15.19 -8.34
C GLU A 40 3.05 15.58 -9.12
N LYS A 41 3.22 15.93 -10.40
CA LYS A 41 2.11 16.23 -11.33
C LYS A 41 1.08 15.12 -11.48
N ILE A 42 1.46 13.86 -11.21
CA ILE A 42 0.56 12.72 -11.21
C ILE A 42 -0.04 12.55 -9.81
N ARG A 43 0.79 12.66 -8.76
CA ARG A 43 0.36 12.49 -7.36
C ARG A 43 -0.76 13.45 -6.94
N VAL A 44 -0.80 14.67 -7.47
CA VAL A 44 -1.89 15.63 -7.15
C VAL A 44 -3.29 15.11 -7.48
N CYS A 45 -3.41 14.27 -8.52
CA CYS A 45 -4.67 13.67 -8.96
C CYS A 45 -4.95 12.31 -8.31
N CYS A 46 -4.05 11.83 -7.44
CA CYS A 46 -4.08 10.48 -6.91
C CYS A 46 -4.17 10.47 -5.40
N VAL A 47 -4.77 9.42 -4.84
CA VAL A 47 -4.58 9.02 -3.44
C VAL A 47 -4.01 7.62 -3.39
N TYR A 48 -3.00 7.44 -2.57
CA TYR A 48 -2.45 6.12 -2.25
C TYR A 48 -2.72 5.80 -0.79
N ILE A 49 -3.27 4.62 -0.57
CA ILE A 49 -3.63 4.12 0.74
C ILE A 49 -2.49 3.25 1.24
N ASP A 50 -2.00 3.52 2.44
CA ASP A 50 -0.94 2.68 2.99
C ASP A 50 -1.44 1.25 3.21
N PRO A 51 -0.71 0.22 2.74
CA PRO A 51 -1.08 -1.19 2.93
C PRO A 51 -1.29 -1.57 4.39
N ALA A 52 -0.60 -0.89 5.33
CA ALA A 52 -0.75 -1.14 6.76
C ALA A 52 -2.16 -0.80 7.25
N TRP A 53 -2.80 0.25 6.74
CA TRP A 53 -4.17 0.61 7.10
C TRP A 53 -5.17 -0.44 6.60
N MET A 54 -4.95 -0.99 5.40
CA MET A 54 -5.77 -2.07 4.86
C MET A 54 -5.60 -3.38 5.61
N PHE A 55 -4.36 -3.70 6.00
CA PHE A 55 -4.08 -4.84 6.85
C PHE A 55 -4.82 -4.72 8.19
N LYS A 56 -4.72 -3.56 8.86
CA LYS A 56 -5.42 -3.29 10.13
C LYS A 56 -6.93 -3.39 9.97
N PHE A 57 -7.51 -2.72 8.97
CA PHE A 57 -8.95 -2.75 8.70
C PHE A 57 -9.51 -4.18 8.56
N ARG A 58 -8.74 -5.06 7.91
CA ARG A 58 -9.18 -6.44 7.67
C ARG A 58 -8.99 -7.36 8.87
N THR A 59 -7.87 -7.21 9.58
CA THR A 59 -7.45 -8.18 10.61
C THR A 59 -7.84 -7.76 12.03
N GLN A 60 -8.03 -6.47 12.29
CA GLN A 60 -8.27 -5.91 13.61
C GLN A 60 -9.63 -5.20 13.64
N LEU A 61 -10.68 -5.92 14.06
CA LEU A 61 -12.05 -5.39 14.10
C LEU A 61 -12.17 -4.12 14.95
N SER A 62 -11.44 -4.05 16.07
CA SER A 62 -11.39 -2.88 16.96
C SER A 62 -10.82 -1.63 16.29
N GLU A 63 -9.93 -1.80 15.32
CA GLU A 63 -9.28 -0.69 14.62
C GLU A 63 -10.10 -0.18 13.43
N ARG A 64 -11.15 -0.90 13.00
CA ARG A 64 -11.91 -0.54 11.78
C ARG A 64 -12.47 0.87 11.81
N ASN A 65 -13.03 1.29 12.94
CA ASN A 65 -13.59 2.64 13.08
C ASN A 65 -12.49 3.71 12.94
N GLY A 66 -11.33 3.48 13.58
CA GLY A 66 -10.18 4.39 13.46
C GLY A 66 -9.63 4.44 12.03
N VAL A 67 -9.63 3.31 11.32
CA VAL A 67 -9.25 3.28 9.90
C VAL A 67 -10.27 4.07 9.06
N ILE A 68 -11.58 3.86 9.24
CA ILE A 68 -12.64 4.59 8.52
C ILE A 68 -12.55 6.10 8.80
N GLU A 69 -12.33 6.50 10.05
CA GLU A 69 -12.16 7.90 10.41
C GLU A 69 -10.91 8.50 9.74
N TRP A 70 -9.79 7.75 9.72
CA TRP A 70 -8.59 8.15 9.01
C TRP A 70 -8.86 8.32 7.50
N PHE A 71 -9.62 7.41 6.90
CA PHE A 71 -10.06 7.52 5.51
C PHE A 71 -10.90 8.78 5.24
N GLY A 72 -11.80 9.11 6.17
CA GLY A 72 -12.65 10.30 6.07
C GLY A 72 -11.88 11.62 6.06
N ARG A 73 -10.59 11.62 6.46
CA ARG A 73 -9.70 12.80 6.39
C ARG A 73 -9.10 13.03 5.01
N PHE A 74 -9.20 12.06 4.10
CA PHE A 74 -8.75 12.21 2.73
C PHE A 74 -9.94 12.58 1.86
N ASP A 75 -9.74 13.56 0.99
CA ASP A 75 -10.65 13.86 -0.11
C ASP A 75 -10.55 12.80 -1.22
N ILE A 76 -10.74 11.52 -0.87
CA ILE A 76 -10.60 10.38 -1.80
C ILE A 76 -11.50 10.56 -3.03
N PHE A 77 -12.67 11.17 -2.85
CA PHE A 77 -13.64 11.41 -3.91
C PHE A 77 -13.28 12.60 -4.82
N LEU A 78 -12.39 13.49 -4.39
CA LEU A 78 -11.86 14.58 -5.23
C LEU A 78 -10.66 14.13 -6.08
N LYS A 79 -10.26 12.86 -5.98
CA LYS A 79 -9.05 12.34 -6.62
C LYS A 79 -9.46 11.42 -7.75
N LYS A 80 -8.87 11.65 -8.92
CA LYS A 80 -9.17 10.88 -10.13
C LYS A 80 -8.77 9.42 -10.01
N TYR A 81 -7.69 9.13 -9.28
CA TYR A 81 -7.18 7.78 -9.08
C TYR A 81 -7.01 7.47 -7.60
N VAL A 82 -7.57 6.35 -7.14
CA VAL A 82 -7.38 5.88 -5.76
C VAL A 82 -6.76 4.49 -5.80
N PHE A 83 -5.55 4.37 -5.25
CA PHE A 83 -4.75 3.15 -5.21
C PHE A 83 -4.96 2.44 -3.87
N PHE A 84 -5.57 1.25 -3.91
CA PHE A 84 -5.90 0.39 -2.78
C PHE A 84 -5.05 -0.90 -2.81
N PRO A 85 -3.97 -0.98 -2.03
CA PRO A 85 -3.23 -2.24 -1.86
C PRO A 85 -4.00 -3.21 -0.96
N LEU A 86 -4.18 -4.44 -1.41
CA LEU A 86 -4.87 -5.51 -0.71
C LEU A 86 -3.97 -6.75 -0.61
N CYS A 87 -4.04 -7.44 0.53
CA CYS A 87 -3.52 -8.81 0.67
C CYS A 87 -4.71 -9.74 0.96
N ILE A 88 -4.98 -10.68 0.06
CA ILE A 88 -6.04 -11.69 0.17
C ILE A 88 -5.39 -13.06 0.00
N SER A 89 -5.60 -13.98 0.94
CA SER A 89 -5.11 -15.36 0.84
C SER A 89 -3.61 -15.45 0.50
N ASN A 90 -2.78 -14.64 1.17
CA ASN A 90 -1.34 -14.51 0.91
C ASN A 90 -0.98 -14.04 -0.51
N HIS A 91 -1.89 -13.37 -1.21
CA HIS A 91 -1.61 -12.74 -2.51
C HIS A 91 -1.83 -11.23 -2.41
N TRP A 92 -0.77 -10.49 -2.75
CA TRP A 92 -0.81 -9.04 -2.87
C TRP A 92 -1.39 -8.59 -4.21
N THR A 93 -2.35 -7.67 -4.15
CA THR A 93 -3.06 -7.08 -5.28
C THR A 93 -3.12 -5.57 -5.11
N LEU A 94 -2.96 -4.80 -6.19
CA LEU A 94 -3.19 -3.36 -6.18
C LEU A 94 -4.47 -3.07 -6.97
N VAL A 95 -5.50 -2.58 -6.29
CA VAL A 95 -6.75 -2.13 -6.91
C VAL A 95 -6.63 -0.65 -7.21
N VAL A 96 -7.05 -0.23 -8.40
CA VAL A 96 -7.06 1.19 -8.81
C VAL A 96 -8.49 1.58 -9.14
N TYR A 97 -9.08 2.44 -8.32
CA TYR A 97 -10.36 3.07 -8.66
C TYR A 97 -10.11 4.32 -9.48
N VAL A 98 -10.83 4.42 -10.60
CA VAL A 98 -10.85 5.63 -11.43
C VAL A 98 -12.17 6.34 -11.15
N ILE A 99 -12.08 7.49 -10.48
CA ILE A 99 -13.22 8.36 -10.29
C ILE A 99 -13.28 9.24 -11.53
N LEU A 100 -14.13 8.84 -12.46
CA LEU A 100 -14.56 9.70 -13.55
C LEU A 100 -15.42 10.77 -12.91
N GLU A 101 -15.06 12.04 -13.08
CA GLU A 101 -15.95 13.12 -12.64
C GLU A 101 -17.32 12.85 -13.27
N ALA A 102 -18.30 12.52 -12.43
CA ALA A 102 -19.67 12.70 -12.82
C ALA A 102 -19.76 14.20 -13.06
N THR A 103 -19.78 14.60 -14.33
CA THR A 103 -20.18 15.94 -14.71
C THR A 103 -21.59 16.10 -14.15
N LEU A 104 -21.70 16.63 -12.92
CA LEU A 104 -22.92 17.22 -12.42
C LEU A 104 -23.13 18.44 -13.32
N ARG A 105 -23.76 18.18 -14.47
CA ARG A 105 -24.39 19.18 -15.31
C ARG A 105 -25.64 19.69 -14.60
#